data_AF-A0A8C7RAP3-F1
#
_entry.id   AF-A0A8C7RAP3-F1
#
_cell.length_a   1.000
_cell.length_b   1.000
_cell.length_c   1.000
_cell.angle_alpha   90.00
_cell.angle_beta   90.00
_cell.angle_gamma   90.00
#
_symmetry.space_group_name_H-M   'P 1'
#
loop_
_entity.id
_entity.type
_entity.pdbx_description
1 polymer ?
#
loop_
_entity_poly.entity_id
_entity_poly.type
_entity_poly.pdbx_seq_one_letter_code
_entity_poly.pdbx_strand_id
1 'polypeptide(L)'
;SHLGKQKNNVGPSKPIAQPRRNIVGCRITHQWKEDSKVSQWKGTVLDQVPVNPSLYLIKYDGFDCIYGLELHKDERVQGLEVLPDRVAPARVSDSQLAETMIGKAVEHMFEQDEGPKEEWRGMVLAQAPIMNTWFYITYEKDPVLYMYQLLDDYKEGDLRIMPDSNDSPPAEREPGEVVDSLVGKQVEYAKEDGGKRTGMVIHQVEAKPSVYFIKHQGI
;
A
#
# COMPACT_ATOMS: atom_id res chain seq x y z
N SER A 1 16.89 72.00 -9.93
CA SER A 1 16.50 71.11 -8.83
C SER A 1 16.50 69.67 -9.33
N HIS A 2 17.24 68.80 -8.65
CA HIS A 2 17.21 67.35 -8.86
C HIS A 2 15.80 66.78 -8.61
N LEU A 3 15.37 65.81 -9.40
CA LEU A 3 14.96 64.49 -8.91
C LEU A 3 14.75 63.51 -10.08
N GLY A 4 15.57 62.47 -10.13
CA GLY A 4 15.23 61.24 -10.86
C GLY A 4 14.33 60.34 -10.01
N LYS A 5 13.64 59.40 -10.66
CA LYS A 5 13.07 58.13 -10.17
C LYS A 5 12.16 57.58 -11.26
N GLN A 6 12.08 56.29 -11.60
CA GLN A 6 12.80 55.08 -11.24
C GLN A 6 12.30 54.04 -12.26
N LYS A 7 13.19 53.39 -13.02
CA LYS A 7 12.79 52.25 -13.87
C LYS A 7 12.46 51.09 -12.94
N ASN A 8 11.20 50.68 -12.91
CA ASN A 8 10.79 49.45 -12.23
C ASN A 8 11.30 48.25 -13.04
N ASN A 9 12.42 47.70 -12.59
CA ASN A 9 12.91 46.40 -13.01
C ASN A 9 11.95 45.35 -12.43
N VAL A 10 11.09 44.79 -13.27
CA VAL A 10 10.36 43.56 -12.94
C VAL A 10 11.39 42.44 -13.03
N GLY A 11 11.91 42.02 -11.87
CA GLY A 11 12.77 40.85 -11.77
C GLY A 11 12.03 39.58 -12.23
N PRO A 12 12.75 38.54 -12.65
CA PRO A 12 12.14 37.30 -13.11
C PRO A 12 11.28 36.72 -11.98
N SER A 13 9.98 36.61 -12.27
CA SER A 13 9.03 35.88 -11.45
C SER A 13 9.57 34.47 -11.22
N LYS A 14 9.87 34.14 -9.95
CA LYS A 14 10.12 32.76 -9.54
C LYS A 14 8.98 31.90 -10.10
N PRO A 15 9.27 30.75 -10.75
CA PRO A 15 8.20 29.84 -11.13
C PRO A 15 7.46 29.47 -9.85
N ILE A 16 6.17 29.82 -9.80
CA ILE A 16 5.25 29.30 -8.80
C ILE A 16 5.39 27.79 -8.91
N ALA A 17 5.95 27.15 -7.87
CA ALA A 17 6.03 25.71 -7.80
C ALA A 17 4.61 25.20 -8.05
N GLN A 18 4.43 24.50 -9.18
CA GLN A 18 3.13 23.91 -9.49
C GLN A 18 2.71 23.10 -8.26
N PRO A 19 1.45 23.23 -7.79
CA PRO A 19 0.96 22.35 -6.74
C PRO A 19 1.24 20.92 -7.19
N ARG A 20 1.98 20.15 -6.38
CA ARG A 20 2.27 18.75 -6.68
C ARG A 20 0.92 18.11 -7.02
N ARG A 21 0.75 17.67 -8.28
CA ARG A 21 -0.49 17.03 -8.72
C ARG A 21 -0.71 15.82 -7.82
N ASN A 22 -1.93 15.65 -7.30
CA ASN A 22 -2.29 14.42 -6.62
C ASN A 22 -2.19 13.28 -7.63
N ILE A 23 -1.27 12.35 -7.39
CA ILE A 23 -1.03 11.18 -8.26
C ILE A 23 -1.74 9.92 -7.76
N VAL A 24 -2.44 9.96 -6.62
CA VAL A 24 -3.24 8.83 -6.13
C VAL A 24 -4.33 8.49 -7.16
N GLY A 25 -4.47 7.19 -7.44
CA GLY A 25 -5.37 6.67 -8.48
C GLY A 25 -4.83 6.77 -9.92
N CYS A 26 -3.68 7.43 -10.12
CA CYS A 26 -3.08 7.53 -11.44
C CYS A 26 -2.19 6.33 -11.74
N ARG A 27 -2.09 6.02 -13.04
CA ARG A 27 -1.04 5.18 -13.58
C ARG A 27 0.26 5.97 -13.67
N ILE A 28 1.36 5.37 -13.31
CA ILE A 28 2.69 5.98 -13.35
C ILE A 28 3.67 5.07 -14.08
N THR A 29 4.74 5.68 -14.58
CA THR A 29 5.93 4.96 -15.00
C THR A 29 7.16 5.69 -14.50
N HIS A 30 8.21 4.94 -14.19
CA HIS A 30 9.51 5.50 -13.85
C HIS A 30 10.59 4.45 -14.11
N GLN A 31 11.84 4.90 -14.10
CA GLN A 31 13.00 4.04 -14.03
C GLN A 31 13.33 3.74 -12.57
N TRP A 32 13.78 2.52 -12.31
CA TRP A 32 14.41 2.13 -11.06
C TRP A 32 15.89 1.88 -11.33
N LYS A 33 16.75 2.64 -10.65
CA LYS A 33 18.20 2.52 -10.75
C LYS A 33 18.75 1.88 -9.49
N GLU A 34 19.32 0.69 -9.64
CA GLU A 34 20.04 0.00 -8.58
C GLU A 34 21.43 -0.35 -9.10
N ASP A 35 22.45 0.22 -8.47
CA ASP A 35 23.83 0.21 -8.95
C ASP A 35 23.97 0.69 -10.41
N SER A 36 24.39 -0.21 -11.30
CA SER A 36 24.55 0.01 -12.74
C SER A 36 23.37 -0.48 -13.57
N LYS A 37 22.36 -1.09 -12.96
CA LYS A 37 21.18 -1.63 -13.63
C LYS A 37 20.04 -0.61 -13.59
N VAL A 38 19.37 -0.46 -14.73
CA VAL A 38 18.18 0.37 -14.86
C VAL A 38 17.05 -0.49 -15.41
N SER A 39 15.92 -0.50 -14.72
CA SER A 39 14.70 -1.19 -15.15
C SER A 39 13.54 -0.21 -15.24
N GLN A 40 12.63 -0.41 -16.20
CA GLN A 40 11.43 0.41 -16.36
C GLN A 40 10.27 -0.24 -15.61
N TRP A 41 9.57 0.56 -14.81
CA TRP A 41 8.42 0.11 -14.01
C TRP A 41 7.17 0.88 -14.38
N LYS A 42 6.03 0.19 -14.33
CA LYS A 42 4.70 0.75 -14.51
C LYS A 42 3.79 0.24 -13.41
N GLY A 43 2.96 1.12 -12.86
CA GLY A 43 2.12 0.77 -11.73
C GLY A 43 1.01 1.78 -11.48
N THR A 44 0.17 1.46 -10.50
CA THR A 44 -0.93 2.30 -10.03
C THR A 44 -0.60 2.79 -8.63
N VAL A 45 -0.69 4.11 -8.40
CA VAL A 45 -0.60 4.66 -7.05
C VAL A 45 -1.92 4.42 -6.32
N LEU A 46 -1.88 3.63 -5.25
CA LEU A 46 -3.05 3.21 -4.49
C LEU A 46 -3.40 4.21 -3.38
N ASP A 47 -2.38 4.74 -2.69
CA ASP A 47 -2.57 5.62 -1.55
C ASP A 47 -1.35 6.52 -1.30
N GLN A 48 -1.56 7.60 -0.56
CA GLN A 48 -0.51 8.46 -0.02
C GLN A 48 -0.62 8.45 1.51
N VAL A 49 0.43 7.98 2.18
CA VAL A 49 0.39 7.72 3.63
C VAL A 49 0.23 9.02 4.43
N PRO A 50 -0.82 9.18 5.26
CA PRO A 50 -1.07 10.46 5.95
C PRO A 50 0.05 10.86 6.93
N VAL A 51 0.61 9.90 7.66
CA VAL A 51 1.69 10.13 8.63
C VAL A 51 3.07 10.36 7.97
N ASN A 52 3.20 10.05 6.68
CA ASN A 52 4.35 10.42 5.86
C ASN A 52 3.91 10.70 4.42
N PRO A 53 3.52 11.95 4.10
CA PRO A 53 3.01 12.32 2.77
C PRO A 53 4.03 12.16 1.64
N SER A 54 5.29 11.84 1.93
CA SER A 54 6.26 11.50 0.88
C SER A 54 6.11 10.07 0.39
N LEU A 55 5.55 9.18 1.21
CA LEU A 55 5.40 7.76 0.97
C LEU A 55 4.09 7.45 0.23
N TYR A 56 4.22 6.78 -0.91
CA TYR A 56 3.11 6.29 -1.71
C TYR A 56 3.06 4.76 -1.68
N LEU A 57 1.85 4.20 -1.62
CA LEU A 57 1.61 2.76 -1.83
C LEU A 57 1.32 2.52 -3.31
N ILE A 58 2.00 1.55 -3.92
CA ILE A 58 1.99 1.35 -5.37
C ILE A 58 1.81 -0.14 -5.67
N LYS A 59 0.88 -0.46 -6.58
CA LYS A 59 0.78 -1.79 -7.22
C LYS A 59 1.49 -1.73 -8.56
N TYR A 60 2.59 -2.45 -8.72
CA TYR A 60 3.27 -2.59 -10.02
C TYR A 60 2.62 -3.67 -10.89
N ASP A 61 2.72 -3.50 -12.20
CA ASP A 61 2.22 -4.46 -13.18
C ASP A 61 3.01 -5.77 -13.09
N GLY A 62 2.31 -6.90 -12.97
CA GLY A 62 2.94 -8.23 -12.89
C GLY A 62 3.53 -8.60 -11.53
N PHE A 63 3.37 -7.76 -10.50
CA PHE A 63 3.84 -8.04 -9.13
C PHE A 63 2.69 -7.96 -8.14
N ASP A 64 2.52 -8.97 -7.31
CA ASP A 64 1.37 -9.05 -6.40
C ASP A 64 1.56 -8.25 -5.11
N CYS A 65 2.82 -8.02 -4.71
CA CYS A 65 3.14 -7.21 -3.54
C CYS A 65 2.80 -5.72 -3.76
N ILE A 66 2.43 -5.06 -2.68
CA ILE A 66 2.31 -3.60 -2.63
C ILE A 66 3.62 -3.00 -2.16
N TYR A 67 4.11 -2.01 -2.90
CA TYR A 67 5.37 -1.34 -2.62
C TYR A 67 5.12 0.04 -2.01
N GLY A 68 5.86 0.35 -0.94
CA GLY A 68 5.88 1.69 -0.35
C GLY A 68 7.13 2.45 -0.75
N LEU A 69 7.01 3.50 -1.58
CA LEU A 69 8.15 4.31 -2.03
C LEU A 69 7.94 5.80 -1.80
N GLU A 70 9.02 6.50 -1.45
CA GLU A 70 9.04 7.95 -1.45
C GLU A 70 9.35 8.49 -2.87
N LEU A 71 8.41 8.36 -3.80
CA LEU A 71 8.59 8.57 -5.25
C LEU A 71 9.32 9.87 -5.67
N HIS A 72 9.23 10.93 -4.87
CA HIS A 72 9.87 12.23 -5.15
C HIS A 72 11.18 12.48 -4.38
N LYS A 73 11.60 11.54 -3.54
CA LYS A 73 12.79 11.64 -2.69
C LYS A 73 13.76 10.48 -2.87
N ASP A 74 13.27 9.31 -3.26
CA ASP A 74 14.11 8.14 -3.50
C ASP A 74 14.94 8.34 -4.77
N GLU A 75 16.26 8.43 -4.63
CA GLU A 75 17.21 8.68 -5.73
C GLU A 75 17.26 7.55 -6.76
N ARG A 76 16.78 6.35 -6.39
CA ARG A 76 16.65 5.21 -7.30
C ARG A 76 15.50 5.41 -8.28
N VAL A 77 14.51 6.24 -7.94
CA VAL A 77 13.38 6.57 -8.81
C VAL A 77 13.78 7.71 -9.75
N GLN A 78 13.82 7.42 -11.05
CA GLN A 78 14.21 8.40 -12.09
C GLN A 78 13.13 8.51 -13.17
N GLY A 79 12.96 9.70 -13.76
CA GLY A 79 12.02 9.89 -14.87
C GLY A 79 10.57 9.54 -14.53
N LEU A 80 10.10 9.90 -13.32
CA LEU A 80 8.71 9.66 -12.91
C LEU A 80 7.75 10.46 -13.81
N GLU A 81 6.87 9.73 -14.46
CA GLU A 81 5.82 10.26 -15.34
C GLU A 81 4.46 9.71 -14.95
N VAL A 82 3.45 10.58 -15.00
CA VAL A 82 2.04 10.19 -14.84
C VAL A 82 1.50 9.84 -16.22
N LEU A 83 1.03 8.62 -16.38
CA LEU A 83 0.44 8.13 -17.62
C LEU A 83 -0.99 8.68 -17.78
N PRO A 84 -1.49 8.87 -19.02
CA PRO A 84 -2.84 9.37 -19.26
C PRO A 84 -3.93 8.37 -18.83
N ASP A 85 -3.59 7.08 -18.77
CA ASP A 85 -4.50 6.02 -18.38
C ASP A 85 -4.88 6.17 -16.90
N ARG A 86 -6.18 6.17 -16.63
CA ARG A 86 -6.69 6.01 -15.26
C ARG A 86 -7.19 4.60 -15.09
N VAL A 87 -7.08 4.08 -13.87
CA VAL A 87 -7.73 2.82 -13.53
C VAL A 87 -9.23 3.01 -13.71
N ALA A 88 -9.83 2.21 -14.59
CA ALA A 88 -11.26 2.23 -14.80
C ALA A 88 -11.97 1.66 -13.56
N PRO A 89 -13.04 2.31 -13.07
CA PRO A 89 -13.86 1.72 -12.02
C PRO A 89 -14.46 0.41 -12.52
N ALA A 90 -14.17 -0.70 -11.85
CA ALA A 90 -14.82 -1.98 -12.10
C ALA A 90 -16.02 -2.14 -11.17
N ARG A 91 -16.99 -2.99 -11.53
CA ARG A 91 -18.07 -3.35 -10.61
C ARG A 91 -17.64 -4.58 -9.82
N VAL A 92 -17.83 -4.53 -8.51
CA VAL A 92 -17.68 -5.69 -7.64
C VAL A 92 -18.79 -6.69 -8.00
N SER A 93 -18.42 -7.93 -8.31
CA SER A 93 -19.37 -8.94 -8.80
C SER A 93 -20.31 -9.46 -7.72
N ASP A 94 -19.79 -9.65 -6.50
CA ASP A 94 -20.54 -10.06 -5.32
C ASP A 94 -20.10 -9.20 -4.12
N SER A 95 -20.86 -8.15 -3.83
CA SER A 95 -20.53 -7.21 -2.75
C SER A 95 -20.70 -7.84 -1.37
N GLN A 96 -21.66 -8.76 -1.20
CA GLN A 96 -21.91 -9.40 0.08
C GLN A 96 -20.78 -10.37 0.43
N LEU A 97 -20.31 -11.16 -0.55
CA LEU A 97 -19.13 -12.00 -0.38
C LEU A 97 -17.88 -11.16 -0.11
N ALA A 98 -17.69 -10.07 -0.87
CA ALA A 98 -16.56 -9.15 -0.66
C ALA A 98 -16.50 -8.61 0.77
N GLU A 99 -17.64 -8.16 1.32
CA GLU A 99 -17.75 -7.71 2.70
C GLU A 99 -17.49 -8.84 3.70
N THR A 100 -17.99 -10.04 3.42
CA THR A 100 -17.85 -11.21 4.31
C THR A 100 -16.40 -11.68 4.45
N MET A 101 -15.60 -11.53 3.40
CA MET A 101 -14.19 -11.97 3.39
C MET A 101 -13.29 -11.07 4.26
N ILE A 102 -13.63 -9.79 4.41
CA ILE A 102 -12.78 -8.82 5.10
C ILE A 102 -12.60 -9.20 6.58
N GLY A 103 -11.36 -9.21 7.04
CA GLY A 103 -10.97 -9.60 8.40
C GLY A 103 -10.90 -11.12 8.63
N LYS A 104 -11.32 -11.95 7.67
CA LYS A 104 -11.31 -13.41 7.81
C LYS A 104 -9.93 -13.99 7.55
N ALA A 105 -9.64 -15.06 8.28
CA ALA A 105 -8.56 -15.97 7.94
C ALA A 105 -8.96 -16.76 6.69
N VAL A 106 -8.00 -17.00 5.81
CA VAL A 106 -8.19 -17.74 4.55
C VAL A 106 -7.05 -18.71 4.35
N GLU A 107 -7.32 -19.73 3.54
CA GLU A 107 -6.30 -20.52 2.87
C GLU A 107 -6.36 -20.18 1.38
N HIS A 108 -5.22 -19.80 0.82
CA HIS A 108 -5.06 -19.42 -0.57
C HIS A 108 -4.14 -20.42 -1.26
N MET A 109 -4.59 -20.99 -2.36
CA MET A 109 -3.91 -22.03 -3.11
C MET A 109 -3.18 -21.43 -4.32
N PHE A 110 -1.88 -21.69 -4.41
CA PHE A 110 -1.03 -21.22 -5.49
C PHE A 110 -0.58 -22.38 -6.37
N GLU A 111 -0.62 -22.18 -7.68
CA GLU A 111 -0.03 -23.12 -8.63
C GLU A 111 1.49 -23.20 -8.47
N GLN A 112 2.05 -24.39 -8.63
CA GLN A 112 3.49 -24.64 -8.68
C GLN A 112 3.86 -25.19 -10.06
N ASP A 113 5.10 -24.96 -10.50
CA ASP A 113 5.60 -25.46 -11.78
C ASP A 113 5.47 -26.99 -11.90
N GLU A 114 5.69 -27.71 -10.80
CA GLU A 114 5.49 -29.15 -10.69
C GLU A 114 4.88 -29.51 -9.33
N GLY A 115 3.84 -30.35 -9.32
CA GLY A 115 3.25 -30.90 -8.10
C GLY A 115 1.89 -30.31 -7.69
N PRO A 116 1.40 -30.65 -6.49
CA PRO A 116 0.13 -30.13 -5.98
C PRO A 116 0.23 -28.62 -5.70
N LYS A 117 -0.91 -27.92 -5.74
CA LYS A 117 -0.98 -26.50 -5.35
C LYS A 117 -0.42 -26.31 -3.94
N GLU A 118 0.32 -25.23 -3.73
CA GLU A 118 0.77 -24.84 -2.39
C GLU A 118 -0.34 -24.10 -1.65
N GLU A 119 -0.59 -24.47 -0.40
CA GLU A 119 -1.54 -23.76 0.46
C GLU A 119 -0.81 -22.76 1.36
N TRP A 120 -1.33 -21.53 1.36
CA TRP A 120 -0.85 -20.43 2.20
C TRP A 120 -1.98 -19.91 3.08
N ARG A 121 -1.78 -19.99 4.39
CA ARG A 121 -2.68 -19.40 5.36
C ARG A 121 -2.44 -17.91 5.46
N GLY A 122 -3.51 -17.13 5.40
CA GLY A 122 -3.45 -15.68 5.43
C GLY A 122 -4.69 -15.02 5.99
N MET A 123 -4.78 -13.70 5.82
CA MET A 123 -5.90 -12.89 6.28
C MET A 123 -6.22 -11.80 5.27
N VAL A 124 -7.49 -11.70 4.89
CA VAL A 124 -7.98 -10.58 4.07
C VAL A 124 -8.11 -9.36 4.96
N LEU A 125 -7.45 -8.27 4.59
CA LEU A 125 -7.27 -7.10 5.44
C LEU A 125 -8.31 -6.01 5.13
N ALA A 126 -8.51 -5.72 3.85
CA ALA A 126 -9.44 -4.70 3.37
C ALA A 126 -9.67 -4.86 1.86
N GLN A 127 -10.71 -4.23 1.34
CA GLN A 127 -10.85 -3.99 -0.10
C GLN A 127 -9.93 -2.83 -0.53
N ALA A 128 -9.28 -2.94 -1.68
CA ALA A 128 -8.41 -1.88 -2.18
C ALA A 128 -9.23 -0.67 -2.67
N PRO A 129 -8.90 0.57 -2.24
CA PRO A 129 -9.77 1.74 -2.45
C PRO A 129 -9.84 2.19 -3.91
N ILE A 130 -8.75 2.04 -4.67
CA ILE A 130 -8.66 2.46 -6.09
C ILE A 130 -9.04 1.32 -7.03
N MET A 131 -8.55 0.11 -6.76
CA MET A 131 -8.79 -1.09 -7.56
C MET A 131 -9.83 -1.95 -6.85
N ASN A 132 -11.09 -1.52 -6.89
CA ASN A 132 -12.15 -2.06 -6.03
C ASN A 132 -12.50 -3.55 -6.23
N THR A 133 -12.06 -4.21 -7.30
CA THR A 133 -12.17 -5.68 -7.44
C THR A 133 -11.02 -6.43 -6.77
N TRP A 134 -10.06 -5.72 -6.18
CA TRP A 134 -8.88 -6.26 -5.54
C TRP A 134 -8.94 -6.09 -4.01
N PHE A 135 -8.26 -6.98 -3.30
CA PHE A 135 -8.25 -7.04 -1.84
C PHE A 135 -6.82 -7.05 -1.34
N TYR A 136 -6.59 -6.35 -0.23
CA TYR A 136 -5.38 -6.45 0.55
C TYR A 136 -5.40 -7.74 1.37
N ILE A 137 -4.29 -8.48 1.31
CA ILE A 137 -4.11 -9.75 2.02
C ILE A 137 -2.66 -9.87 2.49
N THR A 138 -2.44 -10.61 3.57
CA THR A 138 -1.11 -10.98 4.07
C THR A 138 -1.11 -12.45 4.50
N TYR A 139 0.06 -13.06 4.60
CA TYR A 139 0.21 -14.48 4.88
C TYR A 139 1.06 -14.72 6.14
N GLU A 140 0.80 -15.83 6.84
CA GLU A 140 1.55 -16.18 8.05
C GLU A 140 3.03 -16.48 7.74
N LYS A 141 3.29 -17.14 6.61
CA LYS A 141 4.64 -17.49 6.15
C LYS A 141 5.43 -16.28 5.61
N ASP A 142 4.73 -15.28 5.07
CA ASP A 142 5.33 -14.05 4.54
C ASP A 142 4.43 -12.82 4.86
N PRO A 143 4.71 -12.11 5.97
CA PRO A 143 3.87 -11.03 6.49
C PRO A 143 4.08 -9.70 5.74
N VAL A 144 4.09 -9.77 4.41
CA VAL A 144 4.09 -8.62 3.49
C VAL A 144 2.67 -8.32 3.03
N LEU A 145 2.43 -7.10 2.56
CA LEU A 145 1.15 -6.66 2.03
C LEU A 145 1.04 -7.04 0.54
N TYR A 146 0.10 -7.93 0.23
CA TYR A 146 -0.24 -8.37 -1.13
C TYR A 146 -1.58 -7.82 -1.58
N MET A 147 -1.83 -7.89 -2.88
CA MET A 147 -3.11 -7.53 -3.47
C MET A 147 -3.53 -8.51 -4.57
N TYR A 148 -4.72 -9.11 -4.44
CA TYR A 148 -5.26 -10.10 -5.39
C TYR A 148 -6.76 -9.86 -5.68
N GLN A 149 -7.27 -10.45 -6.77
CA GLN A 149 -8.71 -10.48 -7.09
C GLN A 149 -9.40 -11.68 -6.40
N LEU A 150 -9.43 -11.66 -5.07
CA LEU A 150 -9.85 -12.81 -4.25
C LEU A 150 -11.26 -13.37 -4.53
N LEU A 151 -12.16 -12.57 -5.12
CA LEU A 151 -13.48 -13.06 -5.54
C LEU A 151 -13.39 -14.04 -6.71
N ASP A 152 -12.39 -13.88 -7.57
CA ASP A 152 -12.15 -14.78 -8.70
C ASP A 152 -11.50 -16.07 -8.18
N ASP A 153 -10.49 -15.95 -7.32
CA ASP A 153 -9.86 -17.10 -6.63
C ASP A 153 -10.88 -17.94 -5.84
N TYR A 154 -11.83 -17.30 -5.15
CA TYR A 154 -12.92 -18.00 -4.45
C TYR A 154 -13.83 -18.79 -5.40
N LYS A 155 -14.17 -18.23 -6.57
CA LYS A 155 -15.03 -18.91 -7.55
C LYS A 155 -14.33 -20.08 -8.23
N GLU A 156 -13.02 -19.96 -8.44
CA GLU A 156 -12.18 -21.02 -9.02
C GLU A 156 -11.89 -22.14 -8.01
N GLY A 157 -12.20 -21.90 -6.73
CA GLY A 157 -11.97 -22.85 -5.65
C GLY A 157 -10.53 -22.82 -5.15
N ASP A 158 -9.79 -21.74 -5.44
CA ASP A 158 -8.41 -21.48 -5.02
C ASP A 158 -8.30 -20.64 -3.76
N LEU A 159 -9.44 -20.21 -3.20
CA LEU A 159 -9.48 -19.51 -1.93
C LEU A 159 -10.58 -20.06 -1.04
N ARG A 160 -10.21 -20.48 0.18
CA ARG A 160 -11.13 -20.96 1.21
C ARG A 160 -11.18 -20.00 2.38
N ILE A 161 -12.38 -19.51 2.71
CA ILE A 161 -12.61 -18.74 3.94
C ILE A 161 -12.65 -19.71 5.11
N MET A 162 -11.81 -19.47 6.11
CA MET A 162 -11.76 -20.30 7.31
C MET A 162 -12.89 -19.93 8.27
N PRO A 163 -13.50 -20.90 8.98
CA PRO A 163 -14.44 -20.57 10.04
C PRO A 163 -13.75 -19.74 11.12
N ASP A 164 -14.45 -18.72 11.64
CA ASP A 164 -13.92 -17.90 12.71
C ASP A 164 -13.57 -18.79 13.91
N SER A 165 -12.31 -18.78 14.33
CA SER A 165 -11.91 -19.43 15.59
C SER A 165 -12.40 -18.64 16.82
N ASN A 166 -12.95 -17.45 16.60
CA ASN A 166 -13.51 -16.55 17.61
C ASN A 166 -15.05 -16.55 17.52
N ASP A 167 -15.67 -17.57 18.11
CA ASP A 167 -17.03 -17.44 18.70
C ASP A 167 -17.00 -16.66 20.03
N SER A 168 -15.83 -16.14 20.41
CA SER A 168 -15.74 -15.14 21.47
C SER A 168 -16.20 -13.81 20.88
N PRO A 169 -17.25 -13.16 21.43
CA PRO A 169 -17.52 -11.77 21.12
C PRO A 169 -16.20 -10.98 21.28
N PRO A 170 -15.95 -9.91 20.49
CA PRO A 170 -14.83 -9.02 20.78
C PRO A 170 -14.91 -8.73 22.26
N ALA A 171 -13.87 -9.11 23.02
CA ALA A 171 -13.86 -8.97 24.47
C ALA A 171 -14.46 -7.61 24.78
N GLU A 172 -15.58 -7.60 25.52
CA GLU A 172 -16.32 -6.37 25.81
C GLU A 172 -15.28 -5.38 26.35
N ARG A 173 -14.88 -4.43 25.50
CA ARG A 173 -13.94 -3.39 25.92
C ARG A 173 -14.66 -2.69 27.05
N GLU A 174 -13.97 -2.50 28.18
CA GLU A 174 -14.55 -1.73 29.26
C GLU A 174 -15.04 -0.38 28.69
N PRO A 175 -16.27 0.07 29.02
CA PRO A 175 -16.78 1.34 28.51
C PRO A 175 -15.82 2.48 28.87
N GLY A 176 -14.96 2.88 27.92
CA GLY A 176 -13.93 3.91 28.11
C GLY A 176 -12.49 3.48 27.78
N GLU A 177 -12.21 2.21 27.46
CA GLU A 177 -10.86 1.79 27.03
C GLU A 177 -10.59 2.22 25.58
N VAL A 178 -10.00 3.40 25.43
CA VAL A 178 -9.45 3.88 24.15
C VAL A 178 -8.03 3.33 24.03
N VAL A 179 -7.84 2.24 23.29
CA VAL A 179 -6.49 1.86 22.86
C VAL A 179 -6.04 2.89 21.84
N ASP A 180 -5.13 3.78 22.24
CA ASP A 180 -4.55 4.77 21.35
C ASP A 180 -3.95 4.09 20.11
N SER A 181 -4.35 4.57 18.94
CA SER A 181 -3.80 4.07 17.68
C SER A 181 -2.26 4.24 17.66
N LEU A 182 -1.56 3.19 17.23
CA LEU A 182 -0.10 3.23 17.09
C LEU A 182 0.36 3.94 15.82
N VAL A 183 -0.56 4.38 14.96
CA VAL A 183 -0.27 5.04 13.68
C VAL A 183 0.60 6.28 13.88
N GLY A 184 1.69 6.37 13.11
CA GLY A 184 2.70 7.43 13.20
C GLY A 184 3.82 7.17 14.22
N LYS A 185 3.71 6.15 15.08
CA LYS A 185 4.79 5.79 16.01
C LYS A 185 5.93 5.06 15.29
N GLN A 186 7.16 5.33 15.75
CA GLN A 186 8.33 4.55 15.36
C GLN A 186 8.39 3.26 16.18
N VAL A 187 8.76 2.17 15.51
CA VAL A 187 8.90 0.84 16.10
C VAL A 187 10.28 0.29 15.77
N GLU A 188 10.80 -0.55 16.67
CA GLU A 188 12.09 -1.22 16.51
C GLU A 188 11.90 -2.72 16.74
N TYR A 189 12.47 -3.51 15.84
CA TYR A 189 12.47 -4.96 15.91
C TYR A 189 13.91 -5.47 16.00
N ALA A 190 14.15 -6.41 16.92
CA ALA A 190 15.37 -7.20 16.90
C ALA A 190 15.26 -8.22 15.76
N LYS A 191 16.25 -8.25 14.89
CA LYS A 191 16.44 -9.31 13.90
C LYS A 191 17.10 -10.52 14.57
N GLU A 192 16.92 -11.69 13.98
CA GLU A 192 17.54 -12.93 14.46
C GLU A 192 19.08 -12.86 14.46
N ASP A 193 19.66 -12.05 13.58
CA ASP A 193 21.11 -11.79 13.49
C ASP A 193 21.63 -10.83 14.58
N GLY A 194 20.78 -10.39 15.51
CA GLY A 194 21.11 -9.42 16.56
C GLY A 194 21.09 -7.96 16.09
N GLY A 195 20.82 -7.71 14.81
CA GLY A 195 20.61 -6.38 14.27
C GLY A 195 19.27 -5.78 14.73
N LYS A 196 19.13 -4.47 14.57
CA LYS A 196 17.87 -3.76 14.82
C LYS A 196 17.30 -3.25 13.50
N ARG A 197 15.97 -3.38 13.34
CA ARG A 197 15.23 -2.82 12.22
C ARG A 197 14.23 -1.80 12.74
N THR A 198 14.36 -0.57 12.28
CA THR A 198 13.40 0.49 12.58
C THR A 198 12.32 0.55 11.50
N GLY A 199 11.13 0.97 11.89
CA GLY A 199 10.02 1.20 10.98
C GLY A 199 9.00 2.15 11.58
N MET A 200 8.07 2.61 10.76
CA MET A 200 6.97 3.47 11.17
C MET A 200 5.65 2.75 10.93
N VAL A 201 4.75 2.82 11.91
CA VAL A 201 3.37 2.34 11.75
C VAL A 201 2.62 3.31 10.84
N ILE A 202 2.17 2.85 9.68
CA ILE A 202 1.59 3.71 8.63
C ILE A 202 0.07 3.58 8.50
N HIS A 203 -0.50 2.47 8.96
CA HIS A 203 -1.95 2.21 8.86
C HIS A 203 -2.38 1.20 9.92
N GLN A 204 -3.63 1.32 10.39
CA GLN A 204 -4.29 0.36 11.28
C GLN A 204 -5.45 -0.27 10.51
N VAL A 205 -5.53 -1.60 10.49
CA VAL A 205 -6.57 -2.31 9.74
C VAL A 205 -7.92 -2.17 10.45
N GLU A 206 -8.91 -1.62 9.77
CA GLU A 206 -10.24 -1.35 10.35
C GLU A 206 -10.94 -2.62 10.84
N ALA A 207 -10.92 -3.67 10.01
CA ALA A 207 -11.57 -4.94 10.31
C ALA A 207 -10.87 -5.73 11.43
N LYS A 208 -9.60 -5.43 11.70
CA LYS A 208 -8.82 -6.05 12.78
C LYS A 208 -7.89 -5.02 13.43
N PRO A 209 -8.36 -4.23 14.41
CA PRO A 209 -7.61 -3.11 14.98
C PRO A 209 -6.28 -3.47 15.67
N SER A 210 -6.01 -4.75 15.93
CA SER A 210 -4.72 -5.23 16.42
C SER A 210 -3.66 -5.43 15.31
N VAL A 211 -4.05 -5.31 14.04
CA VAL A 211 -3.17 -5.47 12.87
C VAL A 211 -2.80 -4.10 12.31
N TYR A 212 -1.53 -3.92 12.00
CA TYR A 212 -0.95 -2.66 11.55
C TYR A 212 -0.04 -2.87 10.35
N PHE A 213 0.01 -1.89 9.44
CA PHE A 213 1.02 -1.83 8.39
C PHE A 213 2.22 -1.05 8.89
N ILE A 214 3.42 -1.59 8.66
CA ILE A 214 4.68 -0.99 9.08
C ILE A 214 5.58 -0.82 7.86
N LYS A 215 6.03 0.41 7.59
CA LYS A 215 7.10 0.67 6.62
C LYS A 215 8.44 0.66 7.34
N HIS A 216 9.26 -0.35 7.05
CA HIS A 216 10.64 -0.40 7.54
C HIS A 216 11.55 0.59 6.80
N GLN A 217 12.52 1.14 7.52
CA GLN A 217 13.59 1.96 6.95
C GLN A 217 14.67 1.06 6.29
N GLY A 218 15.35 1.57 5.26
CA GLY A 218 16.51 0.89 4.67
C GLY A 218 16.20 -0.28 3.71
N ILE A 219 15.02 -0.29 3.09
CA ILE A 219 14.72 -1.05 1.87
C ILE A 219 14.23 -0.07 0.82
#